data_AF-A0A2G9UNI0-F1
#
_entry.id   AF-A0A2G9UNI0-F1
#
_cell.length_a   1.000
_cell.length_b   1.000
_cell.length_c   1.000
_cell.angle_alpha   90.00
_cell.angle_beta   90.00
_cell.angle_gamma   90.00
#
_symmetry.space_group_name_H-M   'P 1'
#
loop_
_entity.id
_entity.type
_entity.pdbx_description
1 polymer ?
#
loop_
_entity_poly.entity_id
_entity_poly.type
_entity_poly.pdbx_seq_one_letter_code
_entity_poly.pdbx_strand_id
1 'polypeptide(L)'
;MTSAIETQLTTCAMLMEPPQLHFEQPLQDIEVQHGDSITLFCSVFGAPQAAIKWLHRGRVVAAYSAPSVESAVHATRIASGLIETKLFVPCVTRHSLGEYTCEATSPCGEVISSTAVVGLSNSFKGW
;
A
#
# COMPACT_ATOMS: atom_id res chain seq x y z
N MET A 1 32.95 -2.89 1.89
CA MET A 1 31.65 -2.96 1.20
C MET A 1 30.60 -2.75 2.27
N THR A 2 30.17 -1.51 2.50
CA THR A 2 29.04 -1.23 3.40
C THR A 2 27.76 -1.76 2.74
N SER A 3 26.95 -2.48 3.51
CA SER A 3 25.72 -3.11 3.00
C SER A 3 24.69 -2.04 2.64
N ALA A 4 23.92 -2.23 1.57
CA ALA A 4 22.86 -1.28 1.16
C ALA A 4 21.86 -0.96 2.30
N ILE A 5 21.67 -1.91 3.22
CA ILE A 5 20.82 -1.77 4.41
C ILE A 5 21.41 -0.74 5.39
N GLU A 6 22.74 -0.75 5.57
CA GLU A 6 23.47 0.16 6.46
C GLU A 6 23.41 1.60 5.93
N THR A 7 23.47 1.77 4.61
CA THR A 7 23.33 3.06 3.94
C THR A 7 21.90 3.63 4.05
N GLN A 8 20.87 2.77 3.96
CA GLN A 8 19.46 3.19 4.11
C GLN A 8 19.15 3.68 5.53
N LEU A 9 19.54 2.91 6.55
CA LEU A 9 19.40 3.29 7.97
C LEU A 9 20.11 4.62 8.27
N THR A 10 21.32 4.78 7.75
CA THR A 10 22.11 6.01 7.91
C THR A 10 21.44 7.22 7.25
N THR A 11 20.83 7.04 6.08
CA THR A 11 20.12 8.12 5.36
C THR A 11 18.88 8.59 6.12
N CYS A 12 18.11 7.66 6.69
CA CYS A 12 16.93 8.00 7.47
C CYS A 12 17.25 8.70 8.79
N ALA A 13 18.40 8.41 9.39
CA ALA A 13 18.90 9.14 10.56
C ALA A 13 19.31 10.59 10.26
N MET A 14 19.54 10.95 8.99
CA MET A 14 19.88 12.33 8.58
C MET A 14 18.64 13.18 8.25
N LEU A 15 17.43 12.62 8.31
CA LEU A 15 16.20 13.39 8.14
C LEU A 15 16.03 14.37 9.31
N MET A 16 15.66 15.61 8.99
CA MET A 16 15.42 16.65 10.01
C MET A 16 14.17 16.36 10.87
N GLU A 17 13.20 15.62 10.33
CA GLU A 17 11.97 15.21 10.99
C GLU A 17 11.92 13.68 11.07
N PRO A 18 11.39 13.09 12.16
CA PRO A 18 11.22 11.64 12.25
C PRO A 18 10.40 11.09 11.09
N PRO A 19 10.78 9.95 10.51
CA PRO A 19 10.00 9.34 9.45
C PRO A 19 8.60 9.00 9.93
N GLN A 20 7.61 9.19 9.06
CA GLN A 20 6.20 8.90 9.32
C GLN A 20 5.66 7.97 8.24
N LEU A 21 4.90 6.96 8.64
CA LEU A 21 4.19 6.06 7.74
C LEU A 21 2.89 5.60 8.41
N HIS A 22 1.75 6.02 7.86
CA HIS A 22 0.45 5.62 8.39
C HIS A 22 -0.64 5.65 7.32
N PHE A 23 -1.72 4.90 7.55
CA PHE A 23 -2.91 4.96 6.71
C PHE A 23 -3.75 6.18 7.10
N GLU A 24 -4.03 7.04 6.12
CA GLU A 24 -5.07 8.07 6.23
C GLU A 24 -6.45 7.43 5.98
N GLN A 25 -6.52 6.50 5.03
CA GLN A 25 -7.70 5.68 4.79
C GLN A 25 -7.31 4.22 4.55
N PRO A 26 -7.56 3.34 5.54
CA PRO A 26 -7.33 1.91 5.38
C PRO A 26 -8.37 1.28 4.45
N LEU A 27 -8.09 0.06 4.00
CA LEU A 27 -9.05 -0.77 3.28
C LEU A 27 -10.28 -1.08 4.14
N GLN A 28 -11.40 -1.30 3.45
CA GLN A 28 -12.67 -1.71 4.06
C GLN A 28 -13.19 -2.94 3.33
N ASP A 29 -13.87 -3.81 4.07
CA ASP A 29 -14.53 -4.99 3.51
C ASP A 29 -15.59 -4.58 2.48
N ILE A 30 -15.72 -5.38 1.42
CA ILE A 30 -16.68 -5.14 0.35
C ILE A 30 -17.54 -6.37 0.14
N GLU A 31 -18.86 -6.17 0.23
CA GLU A 31 -19.84 -7.13 -0.26
C GLU A 31 -20.22 -6.82 -1.69
N VAL A 32 -20.21 -7.83 -2.56
CA VAL A 32 -20.40 -7.66 -4.01
C VAL A 32 -21.21 -8.81 -4.61
N GLN A 33 -21.88 -8.60 -5.74
CA GLN A 33 -22.53 -9.68 -6.48
C GLN A 33 -21.60 -10.27 -7.54
N HIS A 34 -21.87 -11.51 -7.94
CA HIS A 34 -21.11 -12.14 -9.01
C HIS A 34 -21.29 -11.38 -10.33
N GLY A 35 -20.19 -11.02 -10.99
CA GLY A 35 -20.19 -10.29 -12.26
C GLY A 35 -20.07 -8.77 -12.12
N ASP A 36 -20.28 -8.21 -10.93
CA ASP A 36 -20.08 -6.79 -10.67
C ASP A 36 -18.60 -6.41 -10.76
N SER A 37 -18.31 -5.10 -10.81
CA SER A 37 -16.95 -4.59 -10.72
C SER A 37 -16.79 -3.75 -9.46
N ILE A 38 -15.62 -3.82 -8.83
CA ILE A 38 -15.31 -3.08 -7.59
C ILE A 38 -14.02 -2.30 -7.75
N THR A 39 -13.88 -1.27 -6.92
CA THR A 39 -12.62 -0.54 -6.74
C THR A 39 -12.26 -0.53 -5.27
N LEU A 40 -11.14 -1.14 -4.91
CA LEU A 40 -10.55 -1.01 -3.58
C LEU A 40 -9.77 0.32 -3.54
N PHE A 41 -9.90 1.05 -2.44
CA PHE A 41 -9.25 2.35 -2.24
C PHE A 41 -8.42 2.34 -0.95
N CYS A 42 -7.21 2.86 -1.04
CA CYS A 42 -6.28 2.94 0.08
C CYS A 42 -5.53 4.29 0.00
N SER A 43 -5.44 4.99 1.13
CA SER A 43 -4.73 6.27 1.23
C SER A 43 -3.67 6.19 2.33
N VAL A 44 -2.43 6.50 1.98
CA VAL A 44 -1.25 6.36 2.85
C VAL A 44 -0.48 7.65 2.88
N PHE A 45 -0.14 8.14 4.06
CA PHE A 45 0.83 9.21 4.21
C PHE A 45 2.22 8.60 4.45
N GLY A 46 3.21 9.09 3.72
CA GLY A 46 4.61 8.71 3.92
C GLY A 46 5.51 9.94 3.90
N ALA A 47 6.37 10.06 4.91
CA ALA A 47 7.47 10.99 4.95
C ALA A 47 8.75 10.25 5.35
N PRO A 48 9.63 9.87 4.40
CA PRO A 48 9.51 9.97 2.94
C PRO A 48 8.33 9.22 2.30
N GLN A 49 7.93 9.64 1.10
CA GLN A 49 6.86 9.04 0.31
C GLN A 49 7.11 7.53 0.11
N ALA A 50 6.12 6.73 0.50
CA ALA A 50 6.19 5.27 0.47
C ALA A 50 5.92 4.70 -0.93
N ALA A 51 6.45 3.50 -1.17
CA ALA A 51 6.02 2.64 -2.27
C ALA A 51 4.79 1.82 -1.82
N ILE A 52 3.90 1.50 -2.76
CA ILE A 52 2.67 0.73 -2.48
C ILE A 52 2.67 -0.58 -3.26
N LYS A 53 2.22 -1.66 -2.63
CA LYS A 53 1.89 -2.94 -3.28
C LYS A 53 0.48 -3.36 -2.92
N TRP A 54 -0.19 -3.93 -3.91
CA TRP A 54 -1.45 -4.62 -3.73
C TRP A 54 -1.22 -6.12 -3.76
N LEU A 55 -1.74 -6.81 -2.76
CA LEU A 55 -1.74 -8.25 -2.70
C LEU A 55 -3.16 -8.78 -2.72
N HIS A 56 -3.34 -9.93 -3.36
CA HIS A 56 -4.56 -10.72 -3.30
C HIS A 56 -4.18 -12.13 -2.85
N ARG A 57 -4.73 -12.57 -1.71
CA ARG A 57 -4.38 -13.85 -1.05
C ARG A 57 -2.86 -14.03 -0.91
N GLY A 58 -2.19 -12.97 -0.45
CA GLY A 58 -0.74 -12.94 -0.24
C GLY A 58 0.12 -12.87 -1.52
N ARG A 59 -0.48 -12.77 -2.72
CA ARG A 59 0.26 -12.64 -3.99
C ARG A 59 0.19 -11.22 -4.51
N VAL A 60 1.32 -10.65 -4.90
CA VAL A 60 1.36 -9.30 -5.49
C VAL A 60 0.60 -9.28 -6.82
N VAL A 61 -0.37 -8.39 -6.94
CA VAL A 61 -1.18 -8.18 -8.14
C VAL A 61 -0.96 -6.81 -8.78
N ALA A 62 -0.50 -5.82 -8.02
CA ALA A 62 -0.05 -4.54 -8.53
C ALA A 62 1.01 -3.93 -7.62
N ALA A 63 1.89 -3.10 -8.17
CA ALA A 63 2.90 -2.37 -7.41
C ALA A 63 3.09 -0.97 -8.00
N TYR A 64 3.23 0.02 -7.13
CA TYR A 64 3.46 1.42 -7.45
C TYR A 64 4.71 1.87 -6.71
N SER A 65 5.78 2.11 -7.46
CA SER A 65 7.05 2.56 -6.89
C SER A 65 6.96 3.99 -6.38
N ALA A 66 7.64 4.28 -5.28
CA ALA A 66 7.96 5.65 -4.91
C ALA A 66 8.89 6.30 -5.98
N PRO A 67 8.89 7.63 -6.14
CA PRO A 67 9.91 8.31 -6.94
C PRO A 67 11.32 7.92 -6.46
N SER A 68 12.26 7.74 -7.39
CA SER A 68 13.60 7.21 -7.08
C SER A 68 14.38 8.12 -6.14
N VAL A 69 15.06 7.49 -5.17
CA VAL A 69 15.92 8.17 -4.18
C VAL A 69 17.03 8.99 -4.86
N GLU A 70 17.54 8.57 -6.03
CA GLU A 70 18.56 9.31 -6.79
C GLU A 70 18.06 10.67 -7.32
N SER A 71 16.75 10.80 -7.60
CA SER A 71 16.12 12.08 -7.92
C SER A 71 15.80 12.93 -6.67
N ALA A 72 15.77 12.31 -5.50
CA ALA A 72 15.48 12.93 -4.21
C ALA A 72 16.73 13.27 -3.38
N VAL A 73 17.91 12.78 -3.73
CA VAL A 73 19.19 13.10 -3.06
C VAL A 73 19.79 14.41 -3.59
N HIS A 74 19.49 14.80 -4.84
CA HIS A 74 19.85 16.12 -5.37
C HIS A 74 18.87 17.24 -4.96
N ALA A 75 17.68 16.87 -4.49
CA ALA A 75 16.75 17.79 -3.87
C ALA A 75 16.91 17.67 -2.36
N THR A 76 17.20 18.74 -1.64
CA THR A 76 17.37 18.77 -0.18
C THR A 76 16.08 18.44 0.61
N ARG A 77 15.13 17.70 0.00
CA ARG A 77 13.84 17.25 0.52
C ARG A 77 13.54 15.88 -0.08
N ILE A 78 13.62 14.83 0.73
CA ILE A 78 12.96 13.58 0.38
C ILE A 78 11.45 13.87 0.40
N ALA A 79 10.77 13.74 -0.73
CA ALA A 79 9.37 14.12 -0.87
C ALA A 79 8.52 13.36 0.16
N SER A 80 7.78 14.06 1.00
CA SER A 80 6.67 13.51 1.77
C SER A 80 5.39 13.67 0.97
N GLY A 81 4.40 12.82 1.22
CA GLY A 81 3.15 12.96 0.50
C GLY A 81 2.06 11.97 0.90
N LEU A 82 0.84 12.40 0.61
CA LEU A 82 -0.34 11.54 0.58
C LEU A 82 -0.36 10.75 -0.72
N ILE A 83 -0.52 9.43 -0.61
CA ILE A 83 -0.57 8.50 -1.74
C ILE A 83 -1.98 7.90 -1.75
N GLU A 84 -2.76 8.30 -2.74
CA GLU A 84 -4.07 7.71 -3.00
C GLU A 84 -3.94 6.64 -4.09
N THR A 85 -4.29 5.39 -3.77
CA THR A 85 -4.18 4.27 -4.71
C THR A 85 -5.51 3.52 -4.83
N LYS A 86 -5.75 2.99 -6.03
CA LYS A 86 -6.97 2.26 -6.40
C LYS A 86 -6.60 0.96 -7.09
N LEU A 87 -7.24 -0.13 -6.69
CA LEU A 87 -7.20 -1.41 -7.40
C LEU A 87 -8.59 -1.70 -7.97
N PHE A 88 -8.69 -1.68 -9.30
CA PHE A 88 -9.91 -2.02 -10.01
C PHE A 88 -9.98 -3.53 -10.27
N VAL A 89 -11.08 -4.17 -9.85
CA VAL A 89 -11.35 -5.59 -10.08
C VAL A 89 -12.62 -5.72 -10.92
N PRO A 90 -12.49 -5.97 -12.24
CA PRO A 90 -13.64 -6.17 -13.10
C PRO A 90 -14.24 -7.56 -12.92
N CYS A 91 -15.53 -7.67 -13.19
CA CYS A 91 -16.26 -8.95 -13.31
C CYS A 91 -15.92 -9.95 -12.20
N VAL A 92 -16.34 -9.64 -10.97
CA VAL A 92 -16.06 -10.44 -9.78
C VAL A 92 -16.52 -11.88 -9.97
N THR A 93 -15.57 -12.80 -9.86
CA THR A 93 -15.79 -14.26 -9.84
C THR A 93 -15.34 -14.84 -8.51
N ARG A 94 -15.52 -16.16 -8.31
CA ARG A 94 -14.98 -16.87 -7.14
C ARG A 94 -13.45 -16.70 -6.98
N HIS A 95 -12.73 -16.49 -8.06
CA HIS A 95 -11.29 -16.25 -8.01
C HIS A 95 -11.00 -14.87 -7.42
N SER A 96 -11.81 -13.86 -7.76
CA SER A 96 -11.66 -12.48 -7.27
C SER A 96 -11.98 -12.32 -5.78
N LEU A 97 -12.68 -13.26 -5.14
CA LEU A 97 -13.06 -13.15 -3.73
C LEU A 97 -11.87 -13.33 -2.77
N GLY A 98 -12.08 -12.99 -1.51
CA GLY A 98 -11.14 -13.22 -0.42
C GLY A 98 -10.32 -11.99 -0.08
N GLU A 99 -9.14 -12.22 0.48
CA GLU A 99 -8.33 -11.19 1.11
C GLU A 99 -7.56 -10.34 0.10
N TYR A 100 -7.65 -9.02 0.26
CA TYR A 100 -6.84 -8.02 -0.42
C TYR A 100 -6.06 -7.20 0.61
N THR A 101 -4.81 -6.90 0.29
CA THR A 101 -3.92 -6.11 1.15
C THR A 101 -3.31 -4.96 0.39
N CYS A 102 -3.38 -3.76 0.98
CA CYS A 102 -2.60 -2.59 0.59
C CYS A 102 -1.38 -2.53 1.52
N GLU A 103 -0.19 -2.82 0.99
CA GLU A 103 1.08 -2.77 1.71
C GLU A 103 1.84 -1.50 1.31
N ALA A 104 2.27 -0.72 2.29
CA ALA A 104 3.11 0.45 2.10
C ALA A 104 4.50 0.20 2.68
N THR A 105 5.53 0.59 1.93
CA THR A 105 6.93 0.49 2.36
C THR A 105 7.59 1.85 2.30
N SER A 106 8.07 2.35 3.43
CA SER A 106 8.87 3.57 3.43
C SER A 106 10.29 3.29 2.93
N PRO A 107 10.97 4.29 2.36
CA PRO A 107 12.40 4.21 2.04
C PRO A 107 13.31 3.86 3.23
N CYS A 108 12.81 4.01 4.46
CA CYS A 108 13.52 3.66 5.69
C CYS A 108 13.35 2.19 6.10
N GLY A 109 12.62 1.40 5.32
CA GLY A 109 12.39 -0.02 5.57
C GLY A 109 11.20 -0.33 6.48
N GLU A 110 10.45 0.67 6.91
CA GLU A 110 9.20 0.45 7.62
C GLU A 110 8.14 -0.09 6.66
N VAL A 111 7.36 -1.07 7.11
CA VAL A 111 6.29 -1.69 6.34
C VAL A 111 5.02 -1.68 7.17
N ILE A 112 3.94 -1.13 6.60
CA ILE A 112 2.58 -1.23 7.17
C ILE A 112 1.64 -1.84 6.14
N SER A 113 0.59 -2.51 6.62
CA SER A 113 -0.39 -3.16 5.75
C SER A 113 -1.81 -2.94 6.26
N SER A 114 -2.73 -2.69 5.34
CA SER A 114 -4.17 -2.72 5.59
C SER A 114 -4.76 -3.86 4.78
N THR A 115 -5.65 -4.64 5.40
CA THR A 115 -6.26 -5.81 4.78
C THR A 115 -7.78 -5.73 4.84
N ALA A 116 -8.45 -6.16 3.78
CA ALA A 116 -9.90 -6.28 3.71
C ALA A 116 -10.34 -7.54 2.94
N VAL A 117 -11.56 -7.99 3.19
CA VAL A 117 -12.18 -9.14 2.54
C VAL A 117 -13.21 -8.68 1.52
N VAL A 118 -13.08 -9.19 0.29
CA VAL A 118 -14.12 -9.10 -0.73
C VAL A 118 -14.97 -10.37 -0.69
N GLY A 119 -16.22 -10.22 -0.24
CA GLY A 119 -17.18 -11.31 -0.07
C GLY A 119 -18.42 -11.16 -0.96
N LEU A 120 -19.16 -12.26 -1.16
CA LEU A 120 -20.45 -12.17 -1.84
C LEU A 120 -21.53 -11.68 -0.88
N SER A 121 -22.37 -10.74 -1.33
CA SER A 121 -23.44 -10.11 -0.54
C SER A 121 -24.47 -11.08 0.09
N ASN A 122 -24.52 -12.33 -0.38
CA ASN A 122 -25.42 -13.35 0.15
C ASN A 122 -24.82 -14.21 1.29
N SER A 123 -23.63 -13.87 1.81
CA SER A 123 -22.92 -14.71 2.79
C SER A 123 -23.13 -14.31 4.26
N PHE A 124 -23.80 -13.19 4.56
CA PHE A 124 -24.02 -12.70 5.94
C PHE A 124 -25.47 -12.74 6.44
N LYS A 125 -26.43 -13.17 5.61
CA LYS A 125 -27.81 -13.44 6.06
C LYS A 125 -27.93 -14.86 6.61
N GLY A 126 -27.40 -15.12 7.80
CA GLY A 126 -27.49 -16.49 8.34
C GLY A 126 -26.96 -16.78 9.74
N TRP A 127 -26.64 -15.80 10.58
CA TRP A 127 -26.42 -16.00 12.03
C TRP A 127 -27.21 -14.97 12.83
#